data_AF-A0A8J3A9Y9-F1
#
_entry.id   AF-A0A8J3A9Y9-F1
#
_cell.length_a   1.000
_cell.length_b   1.000
_cell.length_c   1.000
_cell.angle_alpha   90.00
_cell.angle_beta   90.00
_cell.angle_gamma   90.00
#
_symmetry.space_group_name_H-M   'P 1'
#
loop_
_entity.id
_entity.type
_entity.pdbx_description
1 polymer ?
#
loop_
_entity_poly.entity_id
_entity_poly.type
_entity_poly.pdbx_seq_one_letter_code
_entity_poly.pdbx_strand_id
1 'polypeptide(L)'
;MTSGAPATVRLRLDLAYDGAPFVGFARQPDQVTVQGTLERAAERILGQPIDATCAGRTDRGVHALAQVVHFDLDPEVDRAARALDDLEVFRDRLDRLVGPPITIWAARRVADDFSARFSATWRGYRYRVADTPALAPLARHDCWHVRQRLSLSAMRRASTHLVGEHDFAAFCKKAPGRSSVRRLDTCTIRRDDTGILHLRFVGNAFCHNQVRSLVGSLVEVGAGRREPDWIAQVLASGDRQRAGRVAPPQGLVLERVGYGRRWPGAPPAGVRGGIRTASPAAG
;
A
#
# COMPACT_ATOMS: atom_id res chain seq x y z
N MET A 1 30.83 15.25 -30.39
CA MET A 1 30.06 15.80 -29.26
C MET A 1 28.66 16.10 -29.76
N THR A 2 27.71 15.20 -29.49
CA THR A 2 26.28 15.43 -29.71
C THR A 2 25.58 14.90 -28.48
N SER A 3 25.44 15.76 -27.45
CA SER A 3 24.55 15.45 -26.34
C SER A 3 23.12 15.65 -26.84
N GLY A 4 22.50 14.57 -27.32
CA GLY A 4 21.06 14.56 -27.57
C GLY A 4 20.35 14.82 -26.25
N ALA A 5 19.36 15.71 -26.26
CA ALA A 5 18.42 15.86 -25.15
C ALA A 5 17.83 14.48 -24.77
N PRO A 6 17.48 14.24 -23.50
CA PRO A 6 16.91 12.96 -23.11
C PRO A 6 15.68 12.66 -23.97
N ALA A 7 15.63 11.46 -24.55
CA ALA A 7 14.59 11.04 -25.50
C ALA A 7 13.18 11.00 -24.88
N THR A 8 13.08 11.05 -23.55
CA THR A 8 11.84 11.12 -22.80
C THR A 8 12.03 11.92 -21.50
N VAL A 9 10.92 12.40 -20.93
CA VAL A 9 10.87 13.03 -19.60
C VAL A 9 10.13 12.12 -18.64
N ARG A 10 10.78 11.71 -17.54
CA ARG A 10 10.13 10.87 -16.52
C ARG A 10 9.26 11.68 -15.57
N LEU A 11 7.99 11.29 -15.47
CA LEU A 11 7.05 11.83 -14.50
C LEU A 11 6.78 10.84 -13.38
N ARG A 12 6.78 11.36 -12.15
CA ARG A 12 6.30 10.68 -10.95
C ARG A 12 4.93 11.23 -10.56
N LEU A 13 4.01 10.33 -10.22
CA LEU A 13 2.76 10.67 -9.55
C LEU A 13 2.74 10.12 -8.12
N ASP A 14 2.30 10.95 -7.18
CA ASP A 14 1.92 10.54 -5.83
C ASP A 14 0.39 10.43 -5.77
N LEU A 15 -0.16 9.30 -5.33
CA LEU A 15 -1.60 9.04 -5.39
C LEU A 15 -2.12 8.20 -4.22
N ALA A 16 -3.43 8.32 -3.96
CA ALA A 16 -4.20 7.47 -3.07
C ALA A 16 -5.33 6.79 -3.86
N TYR A 17 -5.87 5.70 -3.32
CA TYR A 17 -7.07 5.08 -3.84
C TYR A 17 -7.82 4.25 -2.80
N ASP A 18 -9.14 4.26 -2.93
CA ASP A 18 -10.00 3.21 -2.40
C ASP A 18 -9.86 1.97 -3.30
N GLY A 19 -9.36 0.87 -2.75
CA GLY A 19 -9.18 -0.39 -3.46
C GLY A 19 -10.46 -1.18 -3.72
N ALA A 20 -11.58 -0.86 -3.07
CA ALA A 20 -12.81 -1.65 -3.12
C ALA A 20 -13.36 -1.92 -4.54
N PRO A 21 -13.43 -0.93 -5.46
CA PRO A 21 -13.95 -1.17 -6.82
C PRO A 21 -12.94 -1.85 -7.75
N PHE A 22 -11.69 -2.09 -7.32
CA PHE A 22 -10.61 -2.55 -8.19
C PHE A 22 -10.23 -4.01 -7.96
N VAL A 23 -9.87 -4.68 -9.06
CA VAL A 23 -9.30 -6.03 -9.09
C VAL A 23 -7.79 -6.00 -8.79
N GLY A 24 -7.40 -5.10 -7.90
CA GLY A 24 -6.02 -4.82 -7.51
C GLY A 24 -5.39 -3.72 -8.34
N PHE A 25 -4.10 -3.50 -8.10
CA PHE A 25 -3.37 -2.43 -8.77
C PHE A 25 -3.10 -2.77 -10.25
N ALA A 26 -2.48 -3.92 -10.51
CA ALA A 26 -1.88 -4.21 -11.81
C ALA A 26 -2.91 -4.46 -12.90
N ARG A 27 -2.66 -3.88 -14.09
CA ARG A 27 -3.48 -4.05 -15.30
C ARG A 27 -3.70 -5.54 -15.61
N GLN A 28 -4.96 -5.88 -15.90
CA GLN A 28 -5.41 -7.21 -16.30
C GLN A 28 -6.43 -7.04 -17.45
N PRO A 29 -6.46 -7.94 -18.44
CA PRO A 29 -7.45 -7.91 -19.50
C PRO A 29 -8.88 -7.89 -18.94
N ASP A 30 -9.73 -7.01 -19.47
CA ASP A 30 -11.17 -6.92 -19.16
C ASP A 30 -11.51 -6.71 -17.66
N GLN A 31 -10.57 -6.21 -16.86
CA GLN A 31 -10.78 -5.92 -15.43
C GLN A 31 -10.53 -4.44 -15.12
N VAL A 32 -11.36 -3.90 -14.22
CA VAL A 32 -11.15 -2.56 -13.66
C VAL A 32 -10.05 -2.63 -12.61
N THR A 33 -8.92 -1.99 -12.87
CA THR A 33 -7.70 -1.99 -12.05
C THR A 33 -7.21 -0.56 -11.86
N VAL A 34 -6.48 -0.29 -10.78
CA VAL A 34 -5.96 1.06 -10.51
C VAL A 34 -5.04 1.52 -11.66
N GLN A 35 -4.11 0.65 -12.06
CA GLN A 35 -3.17 0.92 -13.15
C GLN A 35 -3.90 1.19 -14.47
N GLY A 36 -4.82 0.31 -14.88
CA GLY A 36 -5.52 0.49 -16.15
C GLY A 36 -6.41 1.74 -16.18
N THR A 37 -7.05 2.10 -15.06
CA THR A 37 -7.82 3.34 -14.96
C THR A 37 -6.93 4.57 -15.05
N LEU A 38 -5.79 4.55 -14.35
CA LEU A 38 -4.81 5.64 -14.38
C LEU A 38 -4.22 5.84 -15.77
N GLU A 39 -3.75 4.76 -16.40
CA GLU A 39 -3.12 4.79 -17.73
C GLU A 39 -4.10 5.33 -18.77
N ARG A 40 -5.31 4.78 -18.87
CA ARG A 40 -6.32 5.27 -19.85
C ARG A 40 -6.65 6.76 -19.67
N ALA A 41 -6.75 7.23 -18.44
CA ALA A 41 -7.03 8.64 -18.15
C ALA A 41 -5.84 9.54 -18.54
N ALA A 42 -4.62 9.10 -18.24
CA ALA A 42 -3.39 9.81 -18.59
C ALA A 42 -3.20 9.85 -20.12
N GLU A 43 -3.38 8.73 -20.82
CA GLU A 43 -3.32 8.63 -22.29
C GLU A 43 -4.28 9.61 -22.97
N ARG A 44 -5.51 9.74 -22.46
CA ARG A 44 -6.50 10.69 -22.98
C ARG A 44 -6.01 12.14 -22.90
N ILE A 45 -5.32 12.51 -21.82
CA ILE A 45 -4.80 13.87 -21.61
C ILE A 45 -3.53 14.08 -22.44
N LEU A 46 -2.62 13.12 -22.41
CA LEU A 46 -1.25 13.23 -22.91
C LEU A 46 -1.11 12.90 -24.40
N GLY A 47 -2.11 12.24 -25.00
CA GLY A 47 -2.11 11.92 -26.42
C GLY A 47 -1.11 10.85 -26.86
N GLN A 48 -0.55 10.09 -25.92
CA GLN A 48 0.38 8.99 -26.17
C GLN A 48 0.10 7.82 -25.22
N PRO A 49 0.48 6.57 -25.56
CA PRO A 49 0.38 5.42 -24.68
C PRO A 49 1.14 5.61 -23.36
N ILE A 50 0.63 5.08 -22.25
CA ILE A 50 1.27 5.20 -20.93
C ILE A 50 1.50 3.82 -20.32
N ASP A 51 2.75 3.52 -19.98
CA ASP A 51 3.12 2.32 -19.23
C ASP A 51 3.63 2.70 -17.83
N ALA A 52 2.75 2.60 -16.84
CA ALA A 52 3.04 3.07 -15.50
C ALA A 52 3.70 1.98 -14.63
N THR A 53 4.84 2.30 -14.04
CA THR A 53 5.48 1.45 -13.02
C THR A 53 5.20 1.97 -11.62
N CYS A 54 4.58 1.14 -10.78
CA CYS A 54 4.29 1.45 -9.38
C CYS A 54 5.37 1.04 -8.39
N ALA A 55 5.35 1.66 -7.22
CA ALA A 55 6.23 1.31 -6.11
C ALA A 55 5.94 -0.06 -5.49
N GLY A 56 4.67 -0.46 -5.44
CA GLY A 56 4.29 -1.77 -4.95
C GLY A 56 2.85 -2.10 -5.36
N ARG A 57 2.66 -3.27 -5.95
CA ARG A 57 1.31 -3.75 -6.31
C ARG A 57 0.49 -4.02 -5.04
N THR A 58 -0.79 -3.67 -5.08
CA THR A 58 -1.77 -4.06 -4.06
C THR A 58 -2.74 -5.09 -4.62
N ASP A 59 -3.22 -6.00 -3.77
CA ASP A 59 -4.21 -7.02 -4.13
C ASP A 59 -5.60 -6.38 -4.34
N ARG A 60 -6.55 -7.17 -4.88
CA ARG A 60 -7.98 -6.80 -4.95
C ARG A 60 -8.49 -6.33 -3.59
N GLY A 61 -9.15 -5.17 -3.56
CA GLY A 61 -9.76 -4.60 -2.36
C GLY A 61 -8.79 -3.96 -1.37
N VAL A 62 -7.48 -3.90 -1.65
CA VAL A 62 -6.50 -3.25 -0.77
C VAL A 62 -6.35 -1.78 -1.16
N HIS A 63 -6.41 -0.89 -0.17
CA HIS A 63 -6.35 0.56 -0.37
C HIS A 63 -4.90 1.09 -0.36
N ALA A 64 -4.72 2.34 -0.78
CA ALA A 64 -3.47 3.08 -0.60
C ALA A 64 -3.73 4.54 -0.25
N LEU A 65 -2.94 5.09 0.66
CA LEU A 65 -2.92 6.52 0.97
C LEU A 65 -1.74 7.25 0.33
N ALA A 66 -0.65 6.54 0.02
CA ALA A 66 0.54 7.10 -0.61
C ALA A 66 1.23 6.07 -1.50
N GLN A 67 0.52 5.63 -2.55
CA GLN A 67 1.13 4.93 -3.66
C GLN A 67 1.96 5.92 -4.48
N VAL A 68 2.98 5.40 -5.17
CA VAL A 68 3.76 6.18 -6.12
C VAL A 68 3.86 5.40 -7.42
N VAL A 69 3.68 6.09 -8.54
CA VAL A 69 3.96 5.55 -9.87
C VAL A 69 4.90 6.48 -10.63
N HIS A 70 5.53 5.95 -11.67
CA HIS A 70 6.15 6.77 -12.70
C HIS A 70 5.86 6.21 -14.09
N PHE A 71 6.00 7.06 -15.09
CA PHE A 71 6.00 6.73 -16.51
C PHE A 71 6.83 7.78 -17.26
N ASP A 72 7.22 7.45 -18.48
CA ASP A 72 8.02 8.30 -19.36
C ASP A 72 7.13 8.98 -20.40
N LEU A 73 7.44 10.23 -20.73
CA LEU A 73 6.75 11.00 -21.74
C LEU A 73 7.69 11.38 -22.87
N ASP A 74 7.25 11.21 -24.10
CA ASP A 74 7.87 11.84 -25.26
C ASP A 74 7.49 13.33 -25.29
N PRO A 75 8.45 14.27 -25.13
CA PRO A 75 8.19 15.70 -25.18
C PRO A 75 7.87 16.21 -26.60
N GLU A 76 8.10 15.43 -27.66
CA GLU A 76 7.72 15.80 -29.04
C GLU A 76 6.21 15.65 -29.29
N VAL A 77 5.49 14.96 -28.39
CA VAL A 77 4.03 14.90 -28.43
C VAL A 77 3.45 16.19 -27.85
N ASP A 78 2.86 17.04 -28.69
CA ASP A 78 2.29 18.36 -28.34
C ASP A 78 1.50 18.38 -27.01
N ARG A 79 0.65 17.38 -26.79
CA ARG A 79 -0.18 17.31 -25.57
C ARG A 79 0.64 16.99 -24.33
N ALA A 80 1.69 16.18 -24.46
CA ALA A 80 2.60 15.88 -23.38
C ALA A 80 3.53 17.05 -23.09
N ALA A 81 4.05 17.75 -24.11
CA ALA A 81 4.80 18.99 -23.96
C ALA A 81 4.00 20.02 -23.13
N ARG A 82 2.74 20.27 -23.51
CA ARG A 82 1.84 21.17 -22.76
C ARG A 82 1.57 20.72 -21.32
N ALA A 83 1.47 19.42 -21.08
CA ALA A 83 1.31 18.88 -19.73
C ALA A 83 2.59 19.05 -18.90
N LEU A 84 3.75 18.98 -19.53
CA LEU A 84 5.06 19.17 -18.92
C LEU A 84 5.34 20.64 -18.57
N ASP A 85 4.74 21.59 -19.31
CA ASP A 85 4.81 23.03 -19.02
C ASP A 85 4.00 23.42 -17.77
N ASP A 86 2.90 22.73 -17.51
CA ASP A 86 2.05 22.95 -16.33
C ASP A 86 1.56 21.63 -15.72
N LEU A 87 2.40 21.10 -14.81
CA LEU A 87 2.12 19.85 -14.12
C LEU A 87 0.96 19.93 -13.13
N GLU A 88 0.61 21.13 -12.64
CA GLU A 88 -0.51 21.30 -11.72
C GLU A 88 -1.83 21.17 -12.48
N VAL A 89 -1.94 21.81 -13.65
CA VAL A 89 -3.10 21.66 -14.54
C VAL A 89 -3.22 20.22 -15.05
N PHE A 90 -2.11 19.57 -15.40
CA PHE A 90 -2.12 18.15 -15.75
C PHE A 90 -2.64 17.29 -14.60
N ARG A 91 -2.11 17.49 -13.38
CA ARG A 91 -2.52 16.77 -12.17
C ARG A 91 -4.01 16.93 -11.91
N ASP A 92 -4.53 18.15 -11.95
CA ASP A 92 -5.95 18.44 -11.66
C ASP A 92 -6.89 17.81 -12.68
N ARG A 93 -6.51 17.80 -13.96
CA ARG A 93 -7.27 17.13 -15.02
C ARG A 93 -7.27 15.63 -14.81
N LEU A 94 -6.12 15.04 -14.49
CA LEU A 94 -6.00 13.61 -14.25
C LEU A 94 -6.84 13.19 -13.03
N ASP A 95 -6.72 13.90 -11.91
CA ASP A 95 -7.49 13.68 -10.69
C ASP A 95 -9.00 13.66 -10.97
N ARG A 96 -9.50 14.64 -11.72
CA ARG A 96 -10.91 14.72 -12.09
C ARG A 96 -11.40 13.55 -12.95
N LEU A 97 -10.53 12.96 -13.78
CA LEU A 97 -10.88 11.81 -14.63
C LEU A 97 -10.85 10.48 -13.89
N VAL A 98 -9.97 10.33 -12.90
CA VAL A 98 -9.80 9.07 -12.14
C VAL A 98 -10.60 9.03 -10.84
N GLY A 99 -11.05 10.19 -10.36
CA GLY A 99 -11.89 10.33 -9.17
C GLY A 99 -13.31 9.81 -9.37
N PRO A 100 -14.04 9.50 -8.27
CA PRO A 100 -13.60 9.58 -6.87
C PRO A 100 -12.71 8.43 -6.34
N PRO A 101 -12.57 7.23 -6.96
CA PRO A 101 -11.88 6.12 -6.29
C PRO A 101 -10.34 6.26 -6.27
N ILE A 102 -9.76 7.16 -7.07
CA ILE A 102 -8.34 7.50 -7.08
C ILE A 102 -8.21 9.01 -6.86
N THR A 103 -7.22 9.42 -6.07
CA THR A 103 -6.84 10.83 -5.90
C THR A 103 -5.38 11.00 -6.29
N ILE A 104 -5.08 11.98 -7.14
CA ILE A 104 -3.71 12.36 -7.52
C ILE A 104 -3.27 13.53 -6.65
N TRP A 105 -2.31 13.28 -5.76
CA TRP A 105 -1.78 14.30 -4.86
C TRP A 105 -0.81 15.25 -5.55
N ALA A 106 0.04 14.71 -6.42
CA ALA A 106 1.08 15.49 -7.08
C ALA A 106 1.57 14.81 -8.37
N ALA A 107 2.03 15.64 -9.31
CA ALA A 107 2.82 15.24 -10.47
C ALA A 107 4.15 16.01 -10.44
N ARG A 108 5.27 15.33 -10.70
CA ARG A 108 6.62 15.93 -10.65
C ARG A 108 7.52 15.32 -11.72
N ARG A 109 8.38 16.13 -12.34
CA ARG A 109 9.54 15.61 -13.07
C ARG A 109 10.52 14.98 -12.07
N VAL A 110 11.13 13.88 -12.46
CA VAL A 110 12.16 13.18 -11.68
C VAL A 110 13.32 12.83 -12.60
N ALA A 111 14.46 12.47 -12.02
CA ALA A 111 15.60 12.02 -12.79
C ALA A 111 15.26 10.77 -13.63
N ASP A 112 15.91 10.63 -14.78
CA ASP A 112 15.64 9.55 -15.74
C ASP A 112 15.97 8.16 -15.19
N ASP A 113 16.81 8.09 -14.15
CA ASP A 113 17.16 6.86 -13.42
C ASP A 113 16.20 6.52 -12.27
N PHE A 114 15.27 7.42 -11.94
CA PHE A 114 14.29 7.19 -10.88
C PHE A 114 13.34 6.06 -11.26
N SER A 115 13.19 5.06 -10.40
CA SER A 115 12.15 4.06 -10.50
C SER A 115 11.29 4.05 -9.25
N ALA A 116 9.99 4.29 -9.40
CA ALA A 116 9.04 4.15 -8.29
C ALA A 116 9.20 2.79 -7.56
N ARG A 117 9.53 1.74 -8.31
CA ARG A 117 9.74 0.40 -7.77
C ARG A 117 11.14 0.22 -7.19
N PHE A 118 12.18 0.43 -7.99
CA PHE A 118 13.54 0.01 -7.64
C PHE A 118 14.28 1.02 -6.78
N SER A 119 13.97 2.32 -6.90
CA SER A 119 14.53 3.37 -6.05
C SER A 119 13.89 3.41 -4.66
N ALA A 120 12.74 2.76 -4.48
CA ALA A 120 12.07 2.72 -3.18
C ALA A 120 12.82 1.82 -2.20
N THR A 121 13.24 2.40 -1.09
CA THR A 121 14.04 1.77 -0.03
C THR A 121 13.19 1.07 1.03
N TRP A 122 11.93 1.49 1.20
CA TRP A 122 11.00 0.88 2.14
C TRP A 122 9.54 1.17 1.78
N ARG A 123 8.63 0.30 2.25
CA ARG A 123 7.18 0.51 2.22
C ARG A 123 6.60 0.34 3.62
N GLY A 124 5.55 1.12 3.91
CA GLY A 124 4.81 1.07 5.16
C GLY A 124 3.36 0.69 4.90
N TYR A 125 2.89 -0.34 5.59
CA TYR A 125 1.51 -0.79 5.56
C TYR A 125 0.87 -0.67 6.93
N ARG A 126 -0.44 -0.38 6.95
CA ARG A 126 -1.29 -0.51 8.13
C ARG A 126 -2.41 -1.48 7.84
N TYR A 127 -2.73 -2.30 8.84
CA TYR A 127 -3.92 -3.12 8.87
C TYR A 127 -4.78 -2.76 10.07
N ARG A 128 -6.10 -2.60 9.87
CA ARG A 128 -7.06 -2.33 10.94
C ARG A 128 -7.93 -3.55 11.27
N VAL A 129 -8.03 -3.87 12.56
CA VAL A 129 -8.88 -4.95 13.08
C VAL A 129 -9.82 -4.40 14.14
N ALA A 130 -11.11 -4.62 13.97
CA ALA A 130 -12.12 -4.35 14.98
C ALA A 130 -12.46 -5.67 15.69
N ASP A 131 -12.02 -5.84 16.94
CA ASP A 131 -12.16 -7.08 17.70
C ASP A 131 -13.27 -7.00 18.77
N THR A 132 -14.48 -6.73 18.29
CA THR A 132 -15.68 -6.38 19.08
C THR A 132 -16.86 -7.27 18.70
N PRO A 133 -17.82 -7.55 19.60
CA PRO A 133 -19.02 -8.33 19.28
C PRO A 133 -19.83 -7.77 18.09
N ALA A 134 -19.84 -6.45 17.91
CA ALA A 134 -20.54 -5.76 16.84
C ALA A 134 -19.67 -4.66 16.23
N LEU A 135 -19.75 -4.51 14.90
CA LEU A 135 -19.04 -3.49 14.14
C LEU A 135 -20.05 -2.54 13.49
N ALA A 136 -19.82 -1.23 13.63
CA ALA A 136 -20.60 -0.23 12.90
C ALA A 136 -20.52 -0.52 11.39
N PRO A 137 -21.65 -0.51 10.64
CA PRO A 137 -21.65 -0.95 9.25
C PRO A 137 -20.60 -0.25 8.38
N LEU A 138 -20.38 1.05 8.52
CA LEU A 138 -19.42 1.78 7.68
C LEU A 138 -17.95 1.39 7.92
N ALA A 139 -17.60 0.94 9.13
CA ALA A 139 -16.25 0.46 9.42
C ALA A 139 -15.91 -0.86 8.70
N ARG A 140 -16.91 -1.55 8.11
CA ARG A 140 -16.67 -2.74 7.28
C ARG A 140 -15.85 -2.45 6.02
N HIS A 141 -15.75 -1.19 5.61
CA HIS A 141 -15.02 -0.78 4.41
C HIS A 141 -13.51 -0.66 4.63
N ASP A 142 -13.05 -0.47 5.87
CA ASP A 142 -11.64 -0.18 6.16
C ASP A 142 -11.08 -0.97 7.36
N CYS A 143 -11.86 -1.91 7.91
CA CYS A 143 -11.48 -2.78 9.02
C CYS A 143 -11.87 -4.23 8.78
N TRP A 144 -11.08 -5.14 9.34
CA TRP A 144 -11.50 -6.53 9.52
C TRP A 144 -12.27 -6.69 10.82
N HIS A 145 -13.52 -7.17 10.74
CA HIS A 145 -14.29 -7.54 11.92
C HIS A 145 -13.89 -8.92 12.44
N VAL A 146 -13.44 -8.96 13.69
CA VAL A 146 -13.21 -10.18 14.47
C VAL A 146 -14.15 -10.11 15.68
N ARG A 147 -15.04 -11.09 15.86
CA ARG A 147 -16.05 -11.01 16.94
C ARG A 147 -15.49 -11.23 18.35
N GLN A 148 -14.33 -11.86 18.43
CA GLN A 148 -13.64 -12.18 19.68
C GLN A 148 -12.61 -11.09 20.01
N ARG A 149 -12.52 -10.70 21.30
CA ARG A 149 -11.48 -9.80 21.80
C ARG A 149 -10.10 -10.45 21.69
N LEU A 150 -9.13 -9.73 21.13
CA LEU A 150 -7.77 -10.24 20.91
C LEU A 150 -6.81 -9.79 22.03
N SER A 151 -5.93 -10.72 22.44
CA SER A 151 -4.83 -10.45 23.38
C SER A 151 -3.71 -9.65 22.73
N LEU A 152 -3.67 -8.35 23.02
CA LEU A 152 -2.65 -7.44 22.49
C LEU A 152 -1.23 -7.83 22.93
N SER A 153 -1.06 -8.32 24.16
CA SER A 153 0.24 -8.76 24.68
C SER A 153 0.76 -10.00 23.95
N ALA A 154 -0.10 -10.98 23.67
CA ALA A 154 0.26 -12.18 22.90
C ALA A 154 0.64 -11.82 21.46
N MET A 155 -0.14 -10.96 20.80
CA MET A 155 0.18 -10.50 19.44
C MET A 155 1.49 -9.73 19.38
N ARG A 156 1.78 -8.87 20.37
CA ARG A 156 3.04 -8.14 20.46
C ARG A 156 4.24 -9.08 20.65
N ARG A 157 4.14 -10.06 21.55
CA ARG A 157 5.16 -11.10 21.71
C ARG A 157 5.40 -11.87 20.42
N ALA A 158 4.35 -12.26 19.70
CA ALA A 158 4.49 -12.98 18.45
C ALA A 158 5.13 -12.12 17.33
N SER A 159 4.85 -10.81 17.35
CA SER A 159 5.37 -9.89 16.33
C SER A 159 6.88 -9.67 16.39
N THR A 160 7.54 -9.92 17.53
CA THR A 160 8.99 -9.75 17.65
C THR A 160 9.75 -10.74 16.77
N HIS A 161 9.21 -11.95 16.59
CA HIS A 161 9.77 -12.99 15.72
C HIS A 161 9.80 -12.59 14.25
N LEU A 162 8.98 -11.61 13.83
CA LEU A 162 8.88 -11.17 12.44
C LEU A 162 9.92 -10.10 12.05
N VAL A 163 10.49 -9.40 13.03
CA VAL A 163 11.43 -8.29 12.78
C VAL A 163 12.80 -8.85 12.40
N GLY A 164 13.46 -8.23 11.43
CA GLY A 164 14.73 -8.69 10.87
C GLY A 164 14.61 -9.21 9.45
N GLU A 165 15.68 -9.85 8.98
CA GLU A 165 15.73 -10.49 7.67
C GLU A 165 15.35 -11.96 7.79
N HIS A 166 14.34 -12.38 7.02
CA HIS A 166 13.81 -13.74 7.06
C HIS A 166 13.41 -14.19 5.66
N ASP A 167 13.41 -15.49 5.43
CA ASP A 167 12.63 -16.08 4.34
C ASP A 167 11.15 -16.12 4.73
N PHE A 168 10.34 -15.29 4.08
CA PHE A 168 8.90 -15.23 4.32
C PHE A 168 8.08 -16.20 3.46
N ALA A 169 8.68 -17.24 2.87
CA ALA A 169 8.00 -18.20 1.98
C ALA A 169 6.65 -18.68 2.51
N ALA A 170 6.55 -19.02 3.80
CA ALA A 170 5.31 -19.46 4.46
C ALA A 170 4.19 -18.39 4.41
N PHE A 171 4.53 -17.12 4.32
CA PHE A 171 3.59 -16.00 4.28
C PHE A 171 3.34 -15.46 2.87
N CYS A 172 4.16 -15.84 1.89
CA CYS A 172 4.07 -15.35 0.52
C CYS A 172 3.18 -16.26 -0.35
N LYS A 173 2.42 -15.68 -1.30
CA LYS A 173 1.89 -16.47 -2.42
C LYS A 173 3.07 -16.83 -3.33
N LYS A 174 3.22 -18.11 -3.67
CA LYS A 174 4.32 -18.59 -4.53
C LYS A 174 4.39 -17.77 -5.82
N ALA A 175 5.59 -17.32 -6.14
CA ALA A 175 5.92 -16.64 -7.38
C ALA A 175 7.23 -17.26 -7.92
N PRO A 176 7.18 -18.07 -8.99
CA PRO A 176 8.35 -18.72 -9.54
C PRO A 176 9.49 -17.74 -9.84
N GLY A 177 10.73 -18.14 -9.51
CA GLY A 177 11.93 -17.34 -9.78
C GLY A 177 12.09 -16.07 -8.93
N ARG A 178 11.29 -15.88 -7.88
CA ARG A 178 11.40 -14.71 -6.98
C ARG A 178 11.75 -15.14 -5.57
N SER A 179 12.81 -14.55 -5.02
CA SER A 179 13.16 -14.71 -3.60
C SER A 179 12.04 -14.19 -2.70
N SER A 180 11.76 -14.91 -1.62
CA SER A 180 10.88 -14.53 -0.50
C SER A 180 11.65 -13.95 0.70
N VAL A 181 12.97 -13.82 0.59
CA VAL A 181 13.80 -13.18 1.62
C VAL A 181 13.51 -11.68 1.66
N ARG A 182 13.03 -11.19 2.80
CA ARG A 182 12.71 -9.76 3.02
C ARG A 182 13.21 -9.33 4.38
N ARG A 183 13.40 -8.03 4.54
CA ARG A 183 13.70 -7.41 5.83
C ARG A 183 12.49 -6.62 6.32
N LEU A 184 11.92 -7.05 7.43
CA LEU A 184 10.92 -6.29 8.16
C LEU A 184 11.63 -5.44 9.21
N ASP A 185 11.56 -4.13 9.03
CA ASP A 185 12.19 -3.14 9.89
C ASP A 185 11.41 -2.94 11.19
N THR A 186 10.08 -3.02 11.11
CA THR A 186 9.20 -2.79 12.25
C THR A 186 7.88 -3.53 12.08
N CYS A 187 7.41 -4.15 13.15
CA CYS A 187 6.03 -4.57 13.33
C CYS A 187 5.49 -3.96 14.62
N THR A 188 4.53 -3.04 14.55
CA THR A 188 3.89 -2.48 15.76
C THR A 188 2.42 -2.79 15.81
N ILE A 189 1.93 -3.15 16.98
CA ILE A 189 0.51 -3.42 17.23
C ILE A 189 0.05 -2.51 18.36
N ARG A 190 -0.93 -1.65 18.06
CA ARG A 190 -1.51 -0.71 19.03
C ARG A 190 -3.02 -0.74 18.92
N ARG A 191 -3.68 -0.46 20.04
CA ARG A 191 -5.11 -0.14 20.05
C ARG A 191 -5.23 1.37 20.15
N ASP A 192 -6.05 1.96 19.30
CA ASP A 192 -6.34 3.39 19.39
C ASP A 192 -7.45 3.67 20.41
N ASP A 193 -7.76 4.95 20.61
CA ASP A 193 -8.76 5.40 21.58
C ASP A 193 -10.19 4.99 21.19
N THR A 194 -10.43 4.66 19.92
CA THR A 194 -11.70 4.10 19.44
C THR A 194 -11.82 2.59 19.69
N GLY A 195 -10.76 1.98 20.21
CA GLY A 195 -10.69 0.55 20.47
C GLY A 195 -10.31 -0.29 19.24
N ILE A 196 -9.93 0.31 18.11
CA ILE A 196 -9.50 -0.41 16.90
C ILE A 196 -8.02 -0.80 17.02
N LEU A 197 -7.68 -2.02 16.61
CA LEU A 197 -6.29 -2.47 16.52
C LEU A 197 -5.67 -2.02 15.20
N HIS A 198 -4.50 -1.40 15.29
CA HIS A 198 -3.66 -0.99 14.17
C HIS A 198 -2.37 -1.83 14.20
N LEU A 199 -2.21 -2.68 13.19
CA LEU A 199 -0.99 -3.43 12.93
C LEU A 199 -0.23 -2.69 11.84
N ARG A 200 0.98 -2.20 12.13
CA ARG A 200 1.84 -1.52 11.16
C ARG A 200 3.06 -2.35 10.85
N PHE A 201 3.39 -2.41 9.56
CA PHE A 201 4.52 -3.16 9.01
C PHE A 201 5.35 -2.21 8.16
N VAL A 202 6.64 -2.08 8.47
CA VAL A 202 7.60 -1.33 7.67
C VAL A 202 8.73 -2.26 7.29
N GLY A 203 9.11 -2.30 6.02
CA GLY A 203 10.16 -3.17 5.52
C GLY A 203 10.67 -2.73 4.15
N ASN A 204 11.75 -3.36 3.69
CA ASN A 204 12.38 -3.01 2.41
C ASN A 204 11.45 -3.32 1.22
N ALA A 205 10.84 -4.50 1.22
CA ALA A 205 9.87 -4.97 0.25
C ALA A 205 8.97 -6.05 0.87
N PHE A 206 7.87 -6.37 0.19
CA PHE A 206 6.91 -7.40 0.62
C PHE A 206 6.56 -8.30 -0.56
N CYS A 207 6.36 -9.61 -0.31
CA CYS A 207 5.78 -10.50 -1.30
C CYS A 207 4.28 -10.25 -1.47
N HIS A 208 3.72 -10.82 -2.54
CA HIS A 208 2.28 -11.00 -2.70
C HIS A 208 1.68 -11.74 -1.49
N ASN A 209 0.61 -11.20 -0.92
CA ASN A 209 -0.11 -11.68 0.26
C ASN A 209 0.67 -11.69 1.58
N GLN A 210 1.94 -11.24 1.63
CA GLN A 210 2.76 -11.35 2.84
C GLN A 210 2.10 -10.67 4.04
N VAL A 211 1.82 -9.35 3.94
CA VAL A 211 1.26 -8.58 5.07
C VAL A 211 -0.08 -9.16 5.54
N ARG A 212 -0.95 -9.57 4.63
CA ARG A 212 -2.26 -10.15 4.98
C ARG A 212 -2.13 -11.53 5.64
N SER A 213 -1.14 -12.33 5.24
CA SER A 213 -0.86 -13.63 5.87
C SER A 213 -0.23 -13.46 7.25
N LEU A 214 0.63 -12.45 7.44
CA LEU A 214 1.18 -12.07 8.74
C LEU A 214 0.08 -11.61 9.70
N VAL A 215 -0.80 -10.71 9.24
CA VAL A 215 -1.95 -10.22 10.03
C VAL A 215 -2.85 -11.39 10.44
N GLY A 216 -3.19 -12.28 9.50
CA GLY A 216 -4.02 -13.44 9.80
C GLY A 216 -3.42 -14.33 10.88
N SER A 217 -2.12 -14.61 10.79
CA SER A 217 -1.38 -15.42 11.77
C SER A 217 -1.29 -14.73 13.14
N LEU A 218 -1.06 -13.42 13.18
CA LEU A 218 -1.10 -12.65 14.42
C LEU A 218 -2.50 -12.66 15.06
N VAL A 219 -3.57 -12.67 14.27
CA VAL A 219 -4.95 -12.79 14.76
C VAL A 219 -5.24 -14.19 15.33
N GLU A 220 -4.66 -15.27 14.76
CA GLU A 220 -4.73 -16.61 15.37
C GLU A 220 -4.12 -16.63 16.77
N VAL A 221 -2.95 -15.99 16.94
CA VAL A 221 -2.29 -15.84 18.25
C VAL A 221 -3.11 -14.96 19.19
N GLY A 222 -3.57 -13.80 18.71
CA GLY A 222 -4.37 -12.89 19.52
C GLY A 222 -5.67 -13.52 20.01
N ALA A 223 -6.22 -14.46 19.26
CA ALA A 223 -7.42 -15.19 19.63
C ALA A 223 -7.16 -16.40 20.54
N GLY A 224 -5.90 -16.67 20.92
CA GLY A 224 -5.52 -17.79 21.76
C GLY A 224 -5.57 -19.16 21.06
N ARG A 225 -5.68 -19.20 19.73
CA ARG A 225 -5.67 -20.46 18.96
C ARG A 225 -4.26 -21.00 18.71
N ARG A 226 -3.25 -20.14 18.86
CA ARG A 226 -1.83 -20.45 18.70
C ARG A 226 -1.03 -19.70 19.77
N GLU A 227 0.03 -20.32 20.25
CA GLU A 227 0.99 -19.66 21.14
C GLU A 227 1.86 -18.65 20.36
N PRO A 228 2.38 -17.58 20.99
CA PRO A 228 3.18 -16.57 20.28
C PRO A 228 4.41 -17.09 19.52
N ASP A 229 5.08 -18.14 20.03
CA ASP A 229 6.26 -18.72 19.39
C ASP A 229 5.94 -19.51 18.13
N TRP A 230 4.66 -19.82 17.90
CA TRP A 230 4.20 -20.45 16.66
C TRP A 230 4.58 -19.65 15.42
N ILE A 231 4.64 -18.32 15.50
CA ILE A 231 5.07 -17.49 14.36
C ILE A 231 6.49 -17.82 13.90
N ALA A 232 7.42 -18.04 14.83
CA ALA A 232 8.78 -18.44 14.52
C ALA A 232 8.82 -19.84 13.87
N GLN A 233 7.97 -20.76 14.33
CA GLN A 233 7.85 -22.10 13.75
C GLN A 233 7.32 -22.05 12.31
N VAL A 234 6.34 -21.17 12.03
CA VAL A 234 5.81 -20.96 10.68
C VAL A 234 6.88 -20.36 9.77
N LEU A 235 7.61 -19.34 10.22
CA LEU A 235 8.75 -18.77 9.49
C LEU A 235 9.76 -19.85 9.10
N ALA A 236 10.25 -20.60 10.10
CA ALA A 236 11.26 -21.64 9.90
C ALA A 236 10.80 -22.77 8.96
N SER A 237 9.49 -23.04 8.89
CA SER A 237 8.96 -24.11 8.06
C SER A 237 9.00 -23.82 6.56
N GLY A 238 8.94 -22.55 6.15
CA GLY A 238 8.72 -22.17 4.75
C GLY A 238 7.39 -22.64 4.15
N ASP A 239 6.53 -23.31 4.93
CA ASP A 239 5.31 -23.96 4.47
C ASP A 239 4.08 -23.08 4.67
N ARG A 240 3.49 -22.67 3.54
CA ARG A 240 2.32 -21.80 3.53
C ARG A 240 1.09 -22.42 4.19
N GLN A 241 0.97 -23.75 4.21
CA GLN A 241 -0.17 -24.42 4.86
C GLN A 241 -0.15 -24.26 6.38
N ARG A 242 1.01 -23.96 6.96
CA ARG A 242 1.17 -23.72 8.39
C ARG A 242 0.85 -22.29 8.80
N ALA A 243 0.78 -21.34 7.86
CA ALA A 243 0.41 -19.98 8.18
C ALA A 243 -1.09 -19.83 8.47
N GLY A 244 -1.44 -18.80 9.22
CA GLY A 244 -2.84 -18.44 9.45
C GLY A 244 -3.55 -18.05 8.15
N ARG A 245 -4.89 -18.04 8.19
CA ARG A 245 -5.70 -17.63 7.03
C ARG A 245 -5.27 -16.25 6.52
N VAL A 246 -5.33 -16.03 5.21
CA VAL A 246 -5.04 -14.71 4.65
C VAL A 246 -6.10 -13.73 5.13
N ALA A 247 -5.70 -12.65 5.80
CA ALA A 247 -6.63 -11.63 6.29
C ALA A 247 -7.40 -11.00 5.12
N PRO A 248 -8.67 -10.58 5.30
CA PRO A 248 -9.44 -9.87 4.29
C PRO A 248 -8.72 -8.61 3.78
N PRO A 249 -8.95 -8.17 2.53
CA PRO A 249 -8.17 -7.08 1.95
C PRO A 249 -8.52 -5.69 2.49
N GLN A 250 -9.78 -5.44 2.86
CA GLN A 250 -10.28 -4.11 3.18
C GLN A 250 -9.64 -3.48 4.42
N GLY A 251 -9.06 -4.29 5.32
CA GLY A 251 -8.33 -3.76 6.47
C GLY A 251 -6.95 -3.21 6.10
N LEU A 252 -6.39 -3.57 4.94
CA LEU A 252 -5.02 -3.26 4.55
C LEU A 252 -4.93 -1.97 3.73
N VAL A 253 -3.99 -1.11 4.12
CA VAL A 253 -3.68 0.14 3.46
C VAL A 253 -2.17 0.25 3.25
N LEU A 254 -1.73 0.51 2.02
CA LEU A 254 -0.38 1.04 1.77
C LEU A 254 -0.34 2.48 2.28
N GLU A 255 0.28 2.70 3.44
CA GLU A 255 0.35 4.03 4.04
C GLU A 255 1.44 4.89 3.40
N ARG A 256 2.59 4.30 3.03
CA ARG A 256 3.80 5.04 2.62
C ARG A 256 4.74 4.25 1.73
N VAL A 257 5.47 4.99 0.90
CA VAL A 257 6.65 4.54 0.16
C VAL A 257 7.78 5.53 0.40
N GLY A 258 8.98 5.06 0.71
CA GLY A 258 10.16 5.91 0.92
C GLY A 258 11.26 5.68 -0.10
N TYR A 259 11.94 6.77 -0.45
CA TYR A 259 13.07 6.83 -1.38
C TYR A 259 14.21 7.59 -0.68
N GLY A 260 15.12 6.89 0.01
CA GLY A 260 16.23 7.51 0.75
C GLY A 260 16.33 7.08 2.22
N ARG A 261 16.75 7.98 3.13
CA ARG A 261 16.98 7.63 4.55
C ARG A 261 15.75 6.99 5.20
N ARG A 262 16.03 5.99 6.04
CA ARG A 262 15.03 5.17 6.75
C ARG A 262 14.17 6.02 7.67
N TRP A 263 12.90 5.65 7.77
CA TRP A 263 11.85 6.30 8.54
C TRP A 263 12.24 6.58 10.02
N PRO A 264 12.16 7.83 10.52
CA PRO A 264 12.47 8.15 11.93
C PRO A 264 11.30 7.88 12.91
N GLY A 265 10.13 7.44 12.45
CA GLY A 265 8.96 7.21 13.32
C GLY A 265 7.98 8.38 13.32
N ALA A 266 6.68 8.02 13.33
CA ALA A 266 5.48 8.85 13.17
C ALA A 266 5.21 9.44 11.75
N PRO A 267 3.95 9.34 11.24
CA PRO A 267 3.55 10.00 10.00
C PRO A 267 3.83 11.52 10.08
N PRO A 268 4.19 12.23 8.99
CA PRO A 268 4.14 13.69 8.97
C PRO A 268 2.75 14.11 9.43
N ALA A 269 2.71 15.00 10.42
CA ALA A 269 1.51 15.73 10.76
C ALA A 269 1.07 16.48 9.50
N GLY A 270 -0.01 16.02 8.85
CA GLY A 270 -0.43 16.58 7.57
C GLY A 270 -1.42 15.70 6.78
N VAL A 271 -1.39 14.38 6.97
CA VAL A 271 -2.50 13.51 6.49
C VAL A 271 -3.60 13.52 7.55
N ARG A 272 -4.18 14.70 7.83
CA ARG A 272 -5.46 14.77 8.53
C ARG A 272 -6.52 14.42 7.50
N GLY A 273 -6.97 13.16 7.51
CA GLY A 273 -8.27 12.83 6.94
C GLY A 273 -9.29 13.74 7.62
N GLY A 274 -9.80 14.72 6.87
CA GLY A 274 -10.79 15.65 7.34
C GLY A 274 -12.10 14.92 7.59
N ILE A 275 -12.28 14.41 8.80
CA ILE A 275 -13.60 14.37 9.43
C ILE A 275 -13.52 15.43 10.51
N ARG A 276 -14.03 16.63 10.21
CA ARG A 276 -14.39 17.58 11.26
C ARG A 276 -15.49 16.90 12.07
N THR A 277 -15.15 16.36 13.23
CA THR A 277 -16.14 16.09 14.26
C THR A 277 -16.71 17.45 14.66
N ALA A 278 -17.98 17.69 14.34
CA ALA A 278 -18.71 18.82 14.88
C ALA A 278 -18.61 18.76 16.40
N SER A 279 -18.10 19.83 17.00
CA SER A 279 -18.18 20.04 18.44
C SER A 279 -19.66 20.11 18.82
N PRO A 280 -20.12 19.47 19.91
CA PRO A 280 -21.46 19.74 20.40
C PRO A 280 -21.49 21.20 20.85
N ALA A 281 -22.39 21.99 20.27
CA ALA A 281 -22.72 23.29 20.82
C ALA A 281 -23.25 23.07 22.23
N ALA A 282 -22.61 23.73 23.20
CA ALA A 282 -23.22 23.95 24.51
C ALA A 282 -24.44 24.87 24.30
N GLY A 283 -25.60 24.40 24.73
CA GLY A 283 -26.90 25.06 24.63
C GLY A 283 -27.98 24.11 25.09
#